data_AF-A0A3A6TK52-F1
#
_entry.id   AF-A0A3A6TK52-F1
#
_cell.length_a   1.000
_cell.length_b   1.000
_cell.length_c   1.000
_cell.angle_alpha   90.00
_cell.angle_beta   90.00
_cell.angle_gamma   90.00
#
_symmetry.space_group_name_H-M   'P 1'
#
loop_
_entity.id
_entity.type
_entity.pdbx_description
1 polymer ?
#
loop_
_entity_poly.entity_id
_entity_poly.type
_entity_poly.pdbx_seq_one_letter_code
_entity_poly.pdbx_strand_id
1 'polypeptide(L)' 'MKQKLMKVNQWIKREFAKGSEPSLVTVRKWIKTGVIAGRFINGGAYVFDDQSAGLDDNVKQIVQDLMRL' A
#
# COMPACT_ATOMS: atom_id res chain seq x y z
N MET A 1 6.29 -14.21 -9.08
CA MET A 1 6.74 -14.00 -7.69
C MET A 1 5.51 -13.90 -6.79
N LYS A 2 5.51 -14.54 -5.61
CA LYS A 2 4.40 -14.46 -4.65
C LYS A 2 4.51 -13.13 -3.91
N GLN A 3 3.69 -12.13 -4.25
CA GLN A 3 3.63 -10.88 -3.48
C GLN A 3 3.11 -11.20 -2.08
N LYS A 4 3.90 -10.90 -1.05
CA LYS A 4 3.50 -11.19 0.33
C LYS A 4 2.46 -10.16 0.76
N LEU A 5 1.52 -10.62 1.58
CA LEU A 5 0.44 -9.79 2.09
C LEU A 5 0.71 -9.44 3.55
N MET A 6 0.57 -8.18 3.88
CA MET A 6 0.69 -7.63 5.23
C MET A 6 -0.67 -7.16 5.71
N LYS A 7 -1.01 -7.39 6.99
CA LYS A 7 -2.24 -6.82 7.56
C LYS A 7 -2.16 -5.30 7.52
N VAL A 8 -3.26 -4.63 7.17
CA VAL A 8 -3.32 -3.16 7.11
C VAL A 8 -2.84 -2.50 8.41
N ASN A 9 -3.20 -3.03 9.58
CA ASN A 9 -2.72 -2.51 10.88
C ASN A 9 -1.20 -2.53 11.04
N GLN A 10 -0.53 -3.55 10.48
CA GLN A 10 0.93 -3.66 10.54
C GLN A 10 1.57 -2.72 9.53
N TRP A 11 1.00 -2.65 8.32
CA TRP A 11 1.46 -1.75 7.27
C TRP A 11 1.39 -0.29 7.71
N ILE A 12 0.27 0.13 8.31
CA ILE A 12 0.09 1.48 8.87
C ILE A 12 1.20 1.83 9.86
N LYS A 13 1.53 0.94 10.80
CA LYS A 13 2.57 1.17 11.80
C LYS A 13 3.99 1.18 11.22
N ARG A 14 4.19 0.53 10.07
CA ARG A 14 5.47 0.50 9.36
C ARG A 14 5.71 1.81 8.61
N GLU A 15 4.67 2.31 7.95
CA GLU A 15 4.78 3.46 7.04
C GLU A 15 4.58 4.81 7.72
N PHE A 16 3.74 4.88 8.76
CA PHE A 16 3.38 6.14 9.40
C PHE A 16 4.04 6.28 10.76
N ALA A 17 4.45 7.51 11.07
CA ALA A 17 4.93 7.86 12.40
C ALA A 17 3.81 7.67 13.45
N LYS A 18 4.21 7.32 14.66
CA LYS A 18 3.28 7.13 15.79
C LYS A 18 2.48 8.41 16.06
N GLY A 19 1.15 8.30 16.04
CA GLY A 19 0.20 9.41 16.16
C GLY A 19 -0.21 10.05 14.83
N SER A 20 0.42 9.67 13.71
CA SER A 20 0.07 10.13 12.35
C SER A 20 -0.52 9.01 11.49
N GLU A 21 -0.86 7.88 12.11
CA GLU A 21 -1.42 6.73 11.41
C GLU A 21 -2.82 7.04 10.85
N PRO A 22 -3.08 6.79 9.55
CA PRO A 22 -4.44 6.84 9.03
C PRO A 22 -5.30 5.75 9.65
N SER A 23 -6.60 6.01 9.75
CA SER A 23 -7.55 5.01 10.23
C SER A 23 -7.61 3.80 9.30
N LEU A 24 -7.99 2.63 9.85
CA LEU A 24 -8.27 1.42 9.05
C LEU A 24 -9.28 1.68 7.92
N VAL A 25 -10.27 2.54 8.15
CA VAL A 25 -11.30 2.88 7.17
C VAL A 25 -10.68 3.66 6.00
N THR A 26 -9.78 4.59 6.30
CA THR A 26 -9.04 5.37 5.30
C THR A 26 -8.20 4.44 4.42
N VAL A 27 -7.46 3.51 5.01
CA VAL A 27 -6.61 2.60 4.23
C VAL A 27 -7.44 1.58 3.43
N ARG A 28 -8.56 1.11 3.97
CA ARG A 28 -9.53 0.30 3.19
C ARG A 28 -10.06 1.08 1.99
N LYS A 29 -10.33 2.38 2.14
CA LYS A 29 -10.73 3.25 1.03
C LYS A 29 -9.61 3.34 -0.01
N TRP A 30 -8.35 3.53 0.39
CA TRP A 30 -7.21 3.57 -0.53
C TRP A 30 -7.03 2.29 -1.34
N ILE A 31 -7.19 1.12 -0.72
CA ILE A 31 -7.18 -0.17 -1.43
C ILE A 31 -8.34 -0.23 -2.44
N LYS A 32 -9.53 0.23 -2.04
CA LYS A 32 -10.73 0.21 -2.89
C LYS A 32 -10.64 1.21 -4.05
N THR A 33 -10.03 2.38 -3.84
CA THR A 33 -9.87 3.42 -4.87
C THR A 33 -8.60 3.23 -5.70
N GLY A 34 -7.77 2.21 -5.41
CA GLY A 34 -6.57 1.90 -6.17
C GLY A 34 -5.34 2.76 -5.84
N VAL A 35 -5.40 3.57 -4.77
CA VAL A 35 -4.27 4.39 -4.31
C VAL A 35 -3.11 3.51 -3.81
N ILE A 36 -3.43 2.38 -3.19
CA ILE A 36 -2.45 1.36 -2.82
C ILE A 36 -2.94 -0.02 -3.26
N ALA A 37 -2.02 -0.88 -3.69
CA ALA A 37 -2.36 -2.24 -4.05
C ALA A 37 -2.60 -3.11 -2.81
N GLY A 38 -3.73 -3.82 -2.77
CA GLY A 38 -4.08 -4.69 -1.65
C GLY A 38 -5.18 -5.68 -1.99
N ARG A 39 -5.52 -6.54 -1.02
CA ARG A 39 -6.59 -7.55 -1.13
C ARG A 39 -7.48 -7.55 0.10
N PHE A 40 -8.76 -7.81 -0.13
CA PHE A 40 -9.73 -8.14 0.91
C PHE A 40 -9.87 -9.67 1.00
N ILE A 41 -9.62 -10.25 2.18
CA ILE A 41 -9.71 -11.69 2.42
C ILE A 41 -10.51 -11.90 3.71
N ASN A 42 -11.66 -12.56 3.62
CA ASN A 42 -12.56 -12.86 4.75
C ASN A 42 -12.89 -11.64 5.63
N GLY A 43 -13.18 -10.49 5.02
CA GLY A 43 -13.48 -9.23 5.73
C GLY A 43 -12.26 -8.48 6.29
N GLY A 44 -11.09 -9.11 6.29
CA GLY A 44 -9.81 -8.48 6.57
C GLY A 44 -9.25 -7.76 5.34
N ALA A 45 -8.53 -6.67 5.57
CA ALA A 45 -7.83 -5.93 4.53
C ALA A 45 -6.32 -6.15 4.68
N TYR A 46 -5.66 -6.40 3.54
CA TYR A 46 -4.24 -6.69 3.45
C TYR A 46 -3.62 -5.82 2.35
N VAL A 47 -2.42 -5.32 2.60
CA VAL A 47 -1.62 -4.55 1.64
C VAL A 47 -0.48 -5.44 1.15
N PHE A 48 -0.07 -5.30 -0.11
CA PHE A 48 1.14 -5.97 -0.57
C PHE A 48 2.37 -5.36 0.13
N ASP A 49 3.35 -6.20 0.49
CA ASP A 49 4.52 -5.78 1.26
C ASP A 49 5.41 -4.76 0.53
N ASP A 50 5.32 -4.73 -0.80
CA ASP A 50 5.99 -3.81 -1.72
C ASP A 50 5.36 -2.40 -1.79
N GLN A 51 4.19 -2.18 -1.20
CA GLN A 51 3.59 -0.84 -1.19
C GLN A 51 4.19 0.00 -0.06
N SER A 52 4.54 1.24 -0.38
CA SER A 52 5.01 2.24 0.59
C SER A 52 4.08 3.45 0.58
N ALA A 53 3.85 4.09 1.73
CA ALA A 53 3.04 5.29 1.79
C ALA A 53 3.85 6.47 1.25
N GLY A 54 3.32 7.18 0.25
CA GLY A 54 3.99 8.35 -0.32
C GLY A 54 4.99 8.03 -1.44
N LEU A 55 5.01 6.80 -1.97
CA LEU A 55 5.60 6.59 -3.30
C LEU A 55 4.64 7.20 -4.32
N ASP A 56 4.90 8.47 -4.65
CA ASP A 56 4.18 9.21 -5.68
C ASP A 56 4.08 8.36 -6.96
N ASP A 57 2.91 8.35 -7.61
CA ASP A 57 2.69 7.63 -8.87
C ASP A 57 3.73 8.02 -9.93
N ASN A 58 4.29 9.24 -9.84
CA ASN A 58 5.40 9.72 -10.67
C ASN A 58 6.67 8.87 -10.53
N VAL A 59 7.01 8.37 -9.34
CA VAL A 59 8.22 7.56 -9.14
C VAL A 59 8.05 6.17 -9.75
N LYS A 60 6.86 5.58 -9.65
CA LYS A 60 6.54 4.32 -10.34
C LYS A 60 6.65 4.46 -11.86
N GLN A 61 6.18 5.59 -12.40
CA GLN A 61 6.24 5.86 -13.83
C GLN A 61 7.70 6.02 -14.30
N ILE A 62 8.51 6.81 -13.58
CA ILE A 62 9.94 7.00 -13.89
C ILE A 62 10.70 5.68 -13.85
N VAL A 63 10.45 4.82 -12.86
CA VAL A 63 11.09 3.50 -12.79
C VAL A 63 10.62 2.57 -13.91
N GLN A 64 9.34 2.58 -14.29
CA GLN A 64 8.87 1.84 -15.46
C GLN A 64 9.52 2.32 -16.76
N ASP A 65 9.69 3.63 -16.91
CA ASP A 65 10.29 4.22 -18.10
C ASP A 65 11.80 3.89 -18.17
N LEU A 66 12.49 3.86 -17.03
CA LEU A 66 13.90 3.41 -16.95
C LEU A 66 14.08 1.91 -17.21
N MET A 67 13.11 1.06 -16.87
CA MET A 67 13.14 -0.38 -17.18
C MET A 67 12.80 -0.71 -18.64
N ARG A 68 12.34 0.28 -19.43
CA ARG A 68 12.02 0.14 -20.86
C ARG A 68 13.16 0.61 -21.78
N LEU A 69 14.23 1.17 -21.23
CA LEU A 69 15.50 1.44 -21.91
C LEU A 69 16.38 0.19 -21.92
#